data_AF-J0MUA1-F1
#
_entry.id   AF-J0MUA1-F1
#
_cell.length_a   1.000
_cell.length_b   1.000
_cell.length_c   1.000
_cell.angle_alpha   90.00
_cell.angle_beta   90.00
_cell.angle_gamma   90.00
#
_symmetry.space_group_name_H-M   'P 1'
#
loop_
_entity.id
_entity.type
_entity.pdbx_description
1 polymer ?
#
loop_
_entity_poly.entity_id
_entity_poly.type
_entity_poly.pdbx_seq_one_letter_code
_entity_poly.pdbx_strand_id
1 'polypeptide(L)'
;MPDQPDSPVESPGSHGDQRPPSFGLGRIVIALFWLLGAWILVVAVVDLFHHNADEPWGPPILAVLAGATYLAAATALTHNGRRMRIVGWTSIGVTIAAPLVLWVAGLGVPELNGPRSAWTGLGSDFYYAPLAVSLIGLVWMWRSNPRRIVEIAESIERPSRWQR
;
A
#
# COMPACT_ATOMS: atom_id res chain seq x y z
N MET A 1 63.20 -38.08 19.89
CA MET A 1 62.11 -37.11 20.08
C MET A 1 61.29 -37.19 18.81
N PRO A 2 60.12 -37.86 18.79
CA PRO A 2 59.38 -38.06 17.55
C PRO A 2 58.63 -36.79 17.17
N ASP A 3 58.78 -36.38 15.92
CA ASP A 3 58.06 -35.26 15.29
C ASP A 3 56.55 -35.51 15.33
N GLN A 4 55.83 -34.57 15.95
CA GLN A 4 54.37 -34.58 16.02
C GLN A 4 53.83 -34.02 14.70
N PRO A 5 52.96 -34.75 13.96
CA PRO A 5 52.40 -34.23 12.71
C PRO A 5 51.51 -33.02 12.99
N ASP A 6 51.71 -31.95 12.21
CA ASP A 6 50.94 -30.72 12.27
C ASP A 6 49.44 -31.03 12.24
N SER A 7 48.74 -30.55 13.26
CA SER A 7 47.27 -30.65 13.30
C SER A 7 46.71 -29.85 12.13
N PRO A 8 45.74 -30.38 11.34
CA PRO A 8 45.08 -29.58 10.33
C PRO A 8 44.42 -28.39 11.01
N VAL A 9 44.78 -27.17 10.59
CA VAL A 9 44.10 -25.94 10.98
C VAL A 9 42.67 -26.06 10.47
N GLU A 10 41.73 -26.40 11.35
CA GLU A 10 40.30 -26.29 11.06
C GLU A 10 40.03 -24.83 10.71
N SER A 11 39.87 -24.56 9.41
CA SER A 11 39.35 -23.28 8.94
C SER A 11 37.95 -23.14 9.54
N PRO A 12 37.66 -22.09 10.34
CA PRO A 12 36.33 -21.92 10.88
C PRO A 12 35.36 -21.87 9.72
N GLY A 13 34.48 -22.87 9.68
CA GLY A 13 33.51 -23.07 8.63
C GLY A 13 32.82 -21.75 8.31
N SER A 14 32.74 -21.44 7.03
CA SER A 14 31.87 -20.38 6.56
C SER A 14 30.49 -20.65 7.13
N HIS A 15 30.08 -19.84 8.10
CA HIS A 15 28.69 -19.75 8.50
C HIS A 15 27.95 -19.25 7.26
N GLY A 16 27.47 -20.17 6.44
CA GLY A 16 26.61 -19.87 5.32
C GLY A 16 25.46 -19.04 5.87
N ASP A 17 25.38 -17.78 5.45
CA ASP A 17 24.31 -16.87 5.82
C ASP A 17 23.03 -17.46 5.21
N GLN A 18 22.36 -18.33 5.96
CA GLN A 18 21.08 -18.96 5.62
C GLN A 18 19.92 -17.97 5.76
N ARG A 19 20.18 -16.67 5.56
CA ARG A 19 19.12 -15.68 5.45
C ARG A 19 18.44 -15.93 4.11
N PRO A 20 17.15 -16.36 4.10
CA PRO A 20 16.42 -16.48 2.86
C PRO A 20 16.48 -15.12 2.16
N PRO A 21 16.77 -15.06 0.85
CA PRO A 21 16.80 -13.81 0.12
C PRO A 21 15.50 -13.09 0.40
N SER A 22 15.57 -11.92 1.07
CA SER A 22 14.40 -11.08 1.27
C SER A 22 14.03 -10.53 -0.10
N PHE A 23 13.31 -11.32 -0.89
CA PHE A 23 12.73 -10.85 -2.13
C PHE A 23 11.95 -9.58 -1.76
N GLY A 24 12.24 -8.52 -2.49
CA GLY A 24 11.74 -7.17 -2.25
C GLY A 24 10.22 -7.11 -2.35
N LEU A 25 9.51 -7.66 -1.36
CA LEU A 25 8.06 -7.60 -1.24
C LEU A 25 7.62 -6.13 -1.22
N GLY A 26 8.40 -5.26 -0.57
CA GLY A 26 8.22 -3.81 -0.68
C GLY A 26 8.32 -3.28 -2.11
N ARG A 27 9.27 -3.77 -2.92
CA ARG A 27 9.41 -3.38 -4.34
C ARG A 27 8.23 -3.87 -5.18
N ILE A 28 7.69 -5.06 -4.89
CA ILE A 28 6.49 -5.58 -5.54
C ILE A 28 5.28 -4.69 -5.22
N VAL A 29 5.07 -4.34 -3.95
CA VAL A 29 3.98 -3.43 -3.54
C VAL A 29 4.15 -2.06 -4.20
N ILE A 30 5.36 -1.51 -4.24
CA ILE A 30 5.66 -0.26 -4.94
C ILE A 30 5.30 -0.37 -6.43
N ALA A 31 5.75 -1.41 -7.11
CA ALA A 31 5.48 -1.63 -8.53
C ALA A 31 3.97 -1.78 -8.81
N LEU A 32 3.24 -2.50 -7.95
CA LEU A 32 1.78 -2.64 -8.03
C LEU A 32 1.08 -1.28 -7.98
N PHE A 33 1.45 -0.43 -7.01
CA PHE A 33 0.86 0.90 -6.88
C PHE A 33 1.19 1.80 -8.08
N TRP A 34 2.43 1.76 -8.58
CA TRP A 34 2.82 2.55 -9.76
C TRP A 34 2.07 2.11 -11.02
N LEU A 35 2.05 0.80 -11.31
CA LEU A 35 1.39 0.27 -12.50
C LEU A 35 -0.12 0.53 -12.46
N LEU A 36 -0.76 0.22 -11.32
CA LEU A 36 -2.19 0.42 -11.15
C LEU A 36 -2.55 1.91 -11.18
N GLY A 37 -1.82 2.75 -10.45
CA GLY A 37 -2.09 4.19 -10.41
C GLY A 37 -1.91 4.85 -11.78
N ALA A 38 -0.88 4.46 -12.53
CA ALA A 38 -0.66 4.94 -13.89
C ALA A 38 -1.78 4.49 -14.84
N TRP A 39 -2.18 3.21 -14.77
CA TRP A 39 -3.32 2.70 -15.53
C TRP A 39 -4.59 3.52 -15.26
N ILE A 40 -4.97 3.67 -13.99
CA ILE A 40 -6.19 4.38 -13.58
C ILE A 40 -6.12 5.83 -14.06
N LEU A 41 -4.98 6.49 -13.89
CA LEU A 41 -4.83 7.89 -14.27
C LEU A 41 -4.89 8.08 -15.80
N VAL A 42 -4.22 7.23 -16.58
CA VAL A 42 -4.29 7.28 -18.05
C VAL A 42 -5.72 7.11 -18.52
N VAL A 43 -6.42 6.11 -17.99
CA VAL A 43 -7.84 5.88 -18.24
C VAL A 43 -8.66 7.13 -17.92
N ALA A 44 -8.52 7.69 -16.71
CA ALA A 44 -9.30 8.84 -16.28
C ALA A 44 -9.02 10.10 -17.10
N VAL A 45 -7.77 10.31 -17.51
CA VAL A 45 -7.38 11.43 -18.38
C VAL A 45 -7.97 11.25 -19.79
N VAL A 46 -7.94 10.03 -20.33
CA VAL A 46 -8.59 9.72 -21.62
C VAL A 46 -10.09 9.94 -21.53
N ASP A 47 -10.74 9.48 -20.47
CA ASP A 47 -12.18 9.67 -20.24
C ASP A 47 -12.51 11.18 -20.09
N LEU A 48 -11.66 11.96 -19.41
CA LEU A 48 -11.79 13.42 -19.30
C LEU A 48 -11.65 14.13 -20.66
N PHE A 49 -10.76 13.68 -21.54
CA PHE A 49 -10.61 14.26 -22.88
C PHE A 49 -11.79 13.94 -23.81
N HIS A 50 -12.47 12.81 -23.60
CA HIS A 50 -13.69 12.44 -24.31
C HIS A 50 -14.96 12.93 -23.61
N HIS A 51 -14.83 13.77 -22.58
CA HIS A 51 -15.96 14.28 -21.82
C HIS A 51 -16.87 15.16 -22.68
N ASN A 52 -18.17 14.92 -22.60
CA ASN A 52 -19.18 15.70 -23.32
C ASN A 52 -19.54 16.95 -22.50
N ALA A 53 -19.60 18.11 -23.16
CA ALA A 53 -19.88 19.39 -22.48
C ALA A 53 -21.26 19.45 -21.80
N ASP A 54 -22.21 18.62 -22.24
CA ASP A 54 -23.57 18.53 -21.69
C ASP A 54 -23.64 17.69 -20.40
N GLU A 55 -22.56 16.96 -20.06
CA GLU A 55 -22.50 16.09 -18.89
C GLU A 55 -21.78 16.79 -17.71
N PRO A 56 -22.16 16.52 -16.44
CA PRO A 56 -21.49 17.12 -15.29
C PRO A 56 -19.99 16.82 -15.25
N TRP A 57 -19.18 17.83 -14.92
CA TRP A 57 -17.71 17.70 -14.82
C TRP A 57 -17.23 16.94 -13.57
N GLY A 58 -18.11 16.67 -12.60
CA GLY A 58 -17.75 16.05 -11.33
C GLY A 58 -17.11 14.67 -11.48
N PRO A 59 -17.75 13.70 -12.16
CA PRO A 59 -17.23 12.35 -12.30
C PRO A 59 -15.84 12.24 -12.96
N PRO A 60 -15.54 12.86 -14.12
CA PRO A 60 -14.21 12.71 -14.72
C PRO A 60 -13.11 13.38 -13.90
N ILE A 61 -13.39 14.52 -13.24
CA ILE A 61 -12.44 15.15 -12.31
C ILE A 61 -12.16 14.24 -11.12
N LEU A 62 -13.19 13.60 -10.55
CA LEU A 62 -13.07 12.65 -9.45
C LEU A 62 -12.23 11.44 -9.86
N ALA A 63 -12.42 10.91 -11.08
CA ALA A 63 -11.63 9.81 -11.61
C ALA A 63 -10.14 10.16 -11.73
N VAL A 64 -9.82 11.38 -12.20
CA VAL A 64 -8.43 11.86 -12.26
C VAL A 64 -7.85 12.01 -10.86
N LEU A 65 -8.62 12.55 -9.91
CA LEU A 65 -8.21 12.64 -8.50
C LEU A 65 -7.93 11.26 -7.90
N ALA A 66 -8.74 10.26 -8.24
CA ALA A 66 -8.54 8.89 -7.81
C ALA A 66 -7.19 8.35 -8.31
N GLY A 67 -6.93 8.43 -9.62
CA GLY A 67 -5.65 8.02 -10.22
C GLY A 67 -4.44 8.75 -9.60
N ALA A 68 -4.53 10.06 -9.43
CA ALA A 68 -3.49 10.88 -8.81
C ALA A 68 -3.20 10.46 -7.35
N THR A 69 -4.24 10.08 -6.59
CA THR A 69 -4.09 9.61 -5.21
C THR A 69 -3.36 8.27 -5.14
N TYR A 70 -3.61 7.34 -6.08
CA TYR A 70 -2.83 6.10 -6.18
C TYR A 70 -1.36 6.37 -6.51
N LEU A 71 -1.07 7.32 -7.40
CA LEU A 71 0.32 7.72 -7.69
C LEU A 71 0.99 8.42 -6.49
N ALA A 72 0.24 9.21 -5.71
CA ALA A 72 0.75 9.79 -4.48
C ALA A 72 1.13 8.69 -3.46
N ALA A 73 0.30 7.65 -3.33
CA ALA A 73 0.62 6.48 -2.53
C ALA A 73 1.87 5.75 -3.06
N ALA A 74 1.96 5.52 -4.37
CA ALA A 74 3.13 4.90 -5.01
C ALA A 74 4.43 5.68 -4.74
N THR A 75 4.36 7.01 -4.86
CA THR A 75 5.46 7.93 -4.58
C THR A 75 5.86 7.87 -3.11
N ALA A 76 4.90 7.90 -2.20
CA ALA A 76 5.14 7.80 -0.76
C ALA A 76 5.80 6.46 -0.39
N LEU A 77 5.36 5.35 -0.99
CA LEU A 77 5.93 4.02 -0.74
C LEU A 77 7.35 3.88 -1.28
N THR A 78 7.67 4.59 -2.36
CA THR A 78 9.01 4.59 -2.96
C THR A 78 10.03 5.33 -2.08
N HIS A 79 9.59 6.34 -1.33
CA HIS A 79 10.48 7.20 -0.55
C HIS A 79 10.45 6.87 0.95
N ASN A 80 11.59 6.47 1.49
CA ASN A 80 11.71 6.08 2.91
C ASN A 80 11.99 7.29 3.83
N GLY A 81 10.98 8.13 4.07
CA GLY A 81 11.11 9.32 4.94
C GLY A 81 9.89 9.55 5.84
N ARG A 82 10.09 10.19 7.01
CA ARG A 82 9.00 10.46 7.98
C ARG A 82 7.82 11.21 7.36
N ARG A 83 8.09 12.24 6.53
CA ARG A 83 7.05 12.99 5.82
C ARG A 83 6.32 12.13 4.80
N MET A 84 7.07 11.38 3.99
CA MET A 84 6.50 10.48 2.98
C MET A 84 5.66 9.37 3.59
N ARG A 85 5.99 8.98 4.82
CA ARG A 85 5.18 8.02 5.55
C ARG A 85 3.81 8.56 5.97
N ILE A 86 3.73 9.83 6.36
CA ILE A 86 2.45 10.50 6.62
C ILE A 86 1.65 10.55 5.33
N VAL A 87 2.28 10.96 4.22
CA VAL A 87 1.65 10.99 2.90
C VAL A 87 1.12 9.60 2.53
N GLY A 88 1.91 8.54 2.71
CA GLY A 88 1.51 7.16 2.42
C GLY A 88 0.30 6.73 3.23
N TRP A 89 0.30 6.96 4.55
CA TRP A 89 -0.85 6.67 5.42
C TRP A 89 -2.10 7.43 5.00
N THR A 90 -1.98 8.72 4.73
CA THR A 90 -3.11 9.54 4.28
C THR A 90 -3.63 9.07 2.91
N SER A 91 -2.75 8.88 1.93
CA SER A 91 -3.16 8.48 0.57
C SER A 91 -3.80 7.10 0.55
N ILE A 92 -3.21 6.10 1.23
CA ILE A 92 -3.80 4.75 1.31
C ILE A 92 -5.09 4.77 2.11
N GLY A 93 -5.18 5.59 3.15
CA GLY A 93 -6.43 5.82 3.87
C GLY A 93 -7.52 6.35 2.94
N VAL A 94 -7.20 7.33 2.09
CA VAL A 94 -8.13 7.90 1.10
C VAL A 94 -8.52 6.86 0.04
N THR A 95 -7.57 6.07 -0.50
CA THR A 95 -7.90 5.06 -1.52
C THR A 95 -8.80 3.94 -1.01
N ILE A 96 -8.91 3.76 0.31
CA ILE A 96 -9.87 2.83 0.94
C ILE A 96 -11.16 3.55 1.31
N ALA A 97 -11.06 4.71 1.97
CA ALA A 97 -12.21 5.43 2.49
C ALA A 97 -13.12 5.99 1.39
N ALA A 98 -12.54 6.61 0.35
CA ALA A 98 -13.31 7.21 -0.73
C ALA A 98 -14.22 6.20 -1.44
N PRO A 99 -13.73 5.00 -1.86
CA PRO A 99 -14.63 4.01 -2.44
C PRO A 99 -15.73 3.52 -1.51
N LEU A 100 -15.42 3.31 -0.23
CA LEU A 100 -16.43 2.87 0.74
C LEU A 100 -17.52 3.95 0.94
N VAL A 101 -17.12 5.22 1.06
CA VAL A 101 -18.06 6.33 1.21
C VAL A 101 -18.95 6.48 -0.02
N LEU A 102 -18.38 6.44 -1.23
CA LEU A 102 -19.15 6.53 -2.48
C LEU A 102 -20.08 5.33 -2.65
N TRP A 103 -19.60 4.13 -2.34
CA TRP A 103 -20.41 2.92 -2.44
C TRP A 103 -21.63 2.98 -1.50
N VAL A 104 -21.43 3.35 -0.23
CA VAL A 104 -22.53 3.52 0.74
C VAL A 104 -23.48 4.64 0.30
N ALA A 105 -22.96 5.77 -0.14
CA ALA A 105 -23.78 6.88 -0.66
C ALA A 105 -24.63 6.43 -1.86
N GLY A 106 -24.07 5.61 -2.74
CA GLY A 106 -24.75 5.10 -3.92
C GLY A 106 -25.78 3.99 -3.66
N LEU A 107 -25.91 3.45 -2.44
CA LEU A 107 -27.01 2.53 -2.09
C LEU A 107 -28.38 3.23 -2.14
N GLY A 108 -28.42 4.54 -1.85
CA GLY A 108 -29.63 5.36 -1.97
C GLY A 108 -29.78 6.08 -3.30
N VAL A 109 -28.67 6.25 -4.04
CA VAL A 109 -28.63 6.97 -5.34
C VAL A 109 -27.71 6.19 -6.29
N PRO A 110 -28.22 5.18 -7.02
CA PRO A 110 -27.40 4.29 -7.85
C PRO A 110 -26.55 5.03 -8.90
N GLU A 111 -27.03 6.18 -9.36
CA GLU A 111 -26.36 7.07 -10.31
C GLU A 111 -24.96 7.52 -9.83
N LEU A 112 -24.71 7.58 -8.52
CA LEU A 112 -23.39 7.97 -7.97
C LEU A 112 -22.31 6.91 -8.19
N ASN A 113 -22.70 5.64 -8.36
CA ASN A 113 -21.78 4.53 -8.60
C ASN A 113 -21.63 4.18 -10.09
N GLY A 114 -22.43 4.79 -10.96
CA GLY A 114 -22.42 4.53 -12.40
C GLY A 114 -21.20 5.07 -13.16
N PRO A 115 -20.68 6.27 -12.84
CA PRO A 115 -19.53 6.81 -13.54
C PRO A 115 -18.27 5.98 -13.27
N ARG A 116 -17.47 5.77 -14.31
CA ARG A 116 -16.24 5.00 -14.22
C ARG A 116 -15.17 5.71 -13.38
N SER A 117 -14.74 5.08 -12.29
CA SER A 117 -13.66 5.57 -11.43
C SER A 117 -13.11 4.45 -10.56
N ALA A 118 -11.87 4.62 -10.07
CA ALA A 118 -11.31 3.69 -9.09
C ALA A 118 -11.99 3.77 -7.71
N TRP A 119 -12.78 4.82 -7.46
CA TRP A 119 -13.53 4.99 -6.22
C TRP A 119 -15.02 4.63 -6.34
N THR A 120 -15.65 4.78 -7.50
CA THR A 120 -17.06 4.37 -7.68
C THR A 120 -17.17 2.85 -7.75
N GLY A 121 -18.30 2.30 -7.29
CA GLY A 121 -18.53 0.84 -7.38
C GLY A 121 -17.45 -0.02 -6.69
N LEU A 122 -16.73 0.54 -5.71
CA LEU A 122 -15.54 -0.09 -5.08
C LEU A 122 -14.39 -0.41 -6.06
N GLY A 123 -14.33 0.28 -7.21
CA GLY A 123 -13.36 0.03 -8.27
C GLY A 123 -13.71 -1.17 -9.16
N SER A 124 -14.98 -1.50 -9.31
CA SER A 124 -15.47 -2.62 -10.14
C SER A 124 -15.02 -2.53 -11.59
N ASP A 125 -14.92 -1.33 -12.17
CA ASP A 125 -14.42 -1.11 -13.54
C ASP A 125 -12.95 -1.49 -13.74
N PHE A 126 -12.24 -1.71 -12.63
CA PHE A 126 -10.86 -2.17 -12.58
C PHE A 126 -10.75 -3.51 -11.86
N TYR A 127 -11.80 -4.34 -11.92
CA TYR A 127 -11.85 -5.69 -11.34
C TYR A 127 -11.59 -5.71 -9.82
N TYR A 128 -11.98 -4.66 -9.10
CA TYR A 128 -11.71 -4.46 -7.67
C TYR A 128 -10.21 -4.40 -7.29
N ALA A 129 -9.32 -4.39 -8.29
CA ALA A 129 -7.88 -4.26 -8.09
C ALA A 129 -7.49 -3.00 -7.28
N PRO A 130 -8.15 -1.83 -7.47
CA PRO A 130 -7.82 -0.63 -6.70
C PRO A 130 -7.96 -0.84 -5.19
N LEU A 131 -9.08 -1.43 -4.76
CA LEU A 131 -9.34 -1.67 -3.34
C LEU A 131 -8.38 -2.74 -2.80
N ALA A 132 -8.19 -3.84 -3.55
CA ALA A 132 -7.30 -4.93 -3.15
C ALA A 132 -5.85 -4.45 -2.95
N VAL A 133 -5.30 -3.69 -3.91
CA VAL A 133 -3.96 -3.10 -3.80
C VAL A 133 -3.86 -2.13 -2.63
N SER A 134 -4.91 -1.36 -2.35
CA SER A 134 -4.94 -0.45 -1.20
C SER A 134 -4.86 -1.20 0.13
N LEU A 135 -5.58 -2.30 0.27
CA LEU A 135 -5.50 -3.16 1.46
C LEU A 135 -4.12 -3.80 1.62
N ILE A 136 -3.50 -4.25 0.51
CA ILE A 136 -2.12 -4.73 0.52
C ILE A 136 -1.15 -3.64 1.00
N GLY A 137 -1.30 -2.42 0.48
CA GLY A 137 -0.51 -1.25 0.90
C GLY A 137 -0.70 -0.91 2.38
N LEU A 138 -1.93 -0.99 2.88
CA LEU A 138 -2.26 -0.78 4.29
C LEU A 138 -1.54 -1.80 5.18
N VAL A 139 -1.65 -3.10 4.86
CA VAL A 139 -0.98 -4.18 5.58
C VAL A 139 0.53 -4.01 5.53
N TRP A 140 1.09 -3.61 4.39
CA TRP A 140 2.52 -3.37 4.23
C TRP A 140 3.01 -2.20 5.08
N MET A 141 2.30 -1.07 5.08
CA MET A 141 2.64 0.07 5.92
C MET A 141 2.51 -0.24 7.41
N TRP A 142 1.52 -1.05 7.77
CA TRP A 142 1.33 -1.52 9.15
C TRP A 142 2.48 -2.40 9.61
N ARG A 143 2.90 -3.39 8.80
CA ARG A 143 4.04 -4.25 9.12
C ARG A 143 5.37 -3.51 9.18
N SER A 144 5.56 -2.49 8.35
CA SER A 144 6.80 -1.71 8.34
C SER A 144 6.89 -0.71 9.50
N ASN A 145 5.95 -0.65 10.46
CA ASN A 145 5.86 0.42 11.46
C ASN A 145 6.57 0.11 12.79
N PRO A 146 7.79 0.65 13.04
CA PRO A 146 8.52 0.42 14.29
C PRO A 146 7.80 0.95 15.53
N ARG A 147 6.99 2.01 15.41
CA ARG A 147 6.21 2.55 16.55
C ARG A 147 5.24 1.54 17.14
N ARG A 148 4.69 0.65 16.31
CA ARG A 148 3.77 -0.41 16.77
C ARG A 148 4.50 -1.47 17.59
N ILE A 149 5.75 -1.78 17.26
CA ILE A 149 6.56 -2.74 18.00
C ILE A 149 6.82 -2.20 19.42
N VAL A 150 7.11 -0.92 19.54
CA VAL A 150 7.31 -0.24 20.83
C VAL A 150 6.03 -0.22 21.65
N GLU A 151 4.88 0.16 21.07
CA GLU A 151 3.59 0.19 21.77
C GLU A 151 3.13 -1.19 22.25
N ILE A 152 3.36 -2.24 21.44
CA ILE A 152 3.10 -3.64 21.86
C ILE A 152 4.04 -4.03 23.01
N ALA A 153 5.34 -3.70 22.93
CA ALA A 153 6.30 -3.99 23.99
C ALA A 153 5.94 -3.28 25.32
N GLU A 154 5.57 -1.99 25.25
CA GLU A 154 5.11 -1.23 26.42
C GLU A 154 3.82 -1.79 27.03
N SER A 155 2.92 -2.34 26.21
CA SER A 155 1.70 -2.99 26.70
C SER A 155 1.97 -4.32 27.44
N ILE A 156 3.06 -5.01 27.10
CA ILE A 156 3.49 -6.26 27.74
C ILE A 156 4.24 -5.97 29.05
N GLU A 157 5.06 -4.90 29.08
CA GLU A 157 5.80 -4.47 30.29
C GLU A 157 4.90 -3.88 31.38
N ARG A 158 3.64 -3.54 31.08
CA ARG A 158 2.63 -3.20 32.09
C ARG A 158 1.73 -4.41 32.36
N PRO A 159 2.14 -5.40 33.18
CA PRO A 159 1.21 -6.41 33.65
C PRO A 159 0.06 -5.69 34.39
N SER A 160 -1.17 -6.05 34.02
CA SER A 160 -2.38 -5.44 34.56
C SER A 160 -2.37 -5.46 36.08
N ARG A 161 -2.42 -4.28 36.71
CA ARG A 161 -2.52 -4.10 38.16
C ARG A 161 -3.86 -4.56 38.76
N TRP A 162 -4.61 -5.40 38.06
CA TRP A 162 -5.98 -5.83 38.36
C TRP A 162 -6.03 -7.29 38.84
N GLN A 163 -5.14 -7.64 39.76
CA GLN A 163 -5.32 -8.76 40.68
C GLN A 163 -5.32 -8.17 42.10
N ARG A 164 -6.47 -7.69 42.56
CA ARG A 164 -6.78 -7.44 43.97
C ARG A 164 -8.25 -7.69 44.21
#